data_AF-A0A534RCN6-F1
#
_entry.id   AF-A0A534RCN6-F1
#
_cell.length_a   1.000
_cell.length_b   1.000
_cell.length_c   1.000
_cell.angle_alpha   90.00
_cell.angle_beta   90.00
_cell.angle_gamma   90.00
#
_symmetry.space_group_name_H-M   'P 1'
#
loop_
_entity.id
_entity.type
_entity.pdbx_description
1 polymer ?
#
loop_
_entity_poly.entity_id
_entity_poly.type
_entity_poly.pdbx_seq_one_letter_code
_entity_poly.pdbx_strand_id
1 'polypeptide(L)' 'MGFLNPRLYQIGRAQQRGGPVVFHDVVVGDNGTNVARGYSARPGYDLATGWGSVDGAALLDVFPGR' A
#
# COMPACT_ATOMS: atom_id res chain seq x y z
N MET A 1 -3.89 9.27 -16.09
CA MET A 1 -4.23 8.38 -14.96
C MET A 1 -5.32 9.06 -14.13
N GLY A 2 -6.57 8.57 -14.23
CA GLY A 2 -7.73 9.17 -13.55
C GLY A 2 -7.87 8.70 -12.09
N PHE A 3 -9.04 8.20 -11.71
CA PHE A 3 -9.32 7.69 -10.35
C PHE A 3 -8.56 6.39 -10.05
N LEU A 4 -7.33 6.52 -9.51
CA LEU A 4 -6.42 5.40 -9.27
C LEU A 4 -6.76 4.58 -8.01
N ASN A 5 -7.46 5.16 -7.03
CA ASN A 5 -7.67 4.52 -5.73
C ASN A 5 -8.29 3.12 -5.84
N PRO A 6 -9.42 2.88 -6.54
CA PRO A 6 -9.98 1.53 -6.64
C PRO A 6 -8.98 0.52 -7.21
N ARG A 7 -8.14 0.94 -8.16
CA ARG A 7 -7.16 0.06 -8.80
C ARG A 7 -5.99 -0.25 -7.88
N LEU A 8 -5.45 0.75 -7.16
CA LEU A 8 -4.40 0.53 -6.17
C LEU A 8 -4.85 -0.42 -5.06
N TYR A 9 -6.10 -0.30 -4.60
CA TYR A 9 -6.67 -1.22 -3.61
C TYR A 9 -6.89 -2.64 -4.16
N GLN A 10 -7.26 -2.79 -5.43
CA GLN A 10 -7.33 -4.10 -6.07
C GLN A 10 -5.95 -4.77 -6.13
N ILE A 11 -4.91 -4.01 -6.49
CA ILE A 11 -3.54 -4.51 -6.58
C ILE A 11 -3.02 -4.89 -5.19
N GLY A 12 -3.18 -4.03 -4.18
CA GLY A 12 -2.73 -4.32 -2.81
C GLY A 12 -3.38 -5.58 -2.23
N ARG A 13 -4.71 -5.74 -2.45
CA ARG A 13 -5.42 -6.98 -2.06
C ARG A 13 -4.95 -8.21 -2.84
N ALA A 14 -4.55 -8.05 -4.11
CA ALA A 14 -4.00 -9.15 -4.90
C ALA A 14 -2.63 -9.57 -4.36
N GLN A 15 -1.75 -8.61 -4.05
CA GLN A 15 -0.44 -8.87 -3.44
C GLN A 15 -0.56 -9.62 -2.11
N GLN A 16 -1.48 -9.21 -1.23
CA GLN A 16 -1.74 -9.93 0.04
C GLN A 16 -2.14 -11.40 -0.14
N ARG A 17 -2.69 -11.75 -1.31
CA ARG A 17 -3.08 -13.12 -1.67
C ARG A 17 -2.00 -13.86 -2.46
N GLY A 18 -0.77 -13.36 -2.49
CA GLY A 18 0.35 -13.94 -3.23
C GLY A 18 0.43 -13.50 -4.70
N GLY A 19 -0.28 -12.43 -5.07
CA GLY A 19 -0.13 -11.79 -6.38
C GLY A 19 1.17 -10.99 -6.53
N PRO A 20 1.32 -10.25 -7.64
CA PRO A 20 2.52 -9.45 -7.88
C PRO A 20 2.85 -8.51 -6.73
N VAL A 21 4.13 -8.41 -6.37
CA VAL A 21 4.64 -7.50 -5.35
C VAL A 21 4.81 -6.12 -5.97
N VAL A 22 3.95 -5.18 -5.57
CA VAL A 22 3.90 -3.80 -6.06
C VAL A 22 4.13 -2.80 -4.93
N PHE A 23 3.74 -3.15 -3.71
CA PHE A 23 3.92 -2.33 -2.53
C PHE A 23 4.99 -2.90 -1.61
N HIS A 24 5.86 -2.05 -1.09
CA HIS A 24 6.70 -2.35 0.06
C HIS A 24 5.92 -2.03 1.33
N ASP A 25 5.36 -3.09 1.90
CA ASP A 25 4.55 -3.04 3.10
C ASP A 25 5.39 -2.63 4.32
N VAL A 26 4.96 -1.59 5.03
CA VAL A 26 5.63 -1.08 6.22
C VAL A 26 4.95 -1.70 7.43
N VAL A 27 5.68 -2.55 8.17
CA VAL A 27 5.08 -3.33 9.28
C VAL A 27 5.61 -2.94 10.67
N VAL A 28 6.45 -1.90 10.74
CA VAL A 28 7.06 -1.40 11.99
C VAL A 28 6.92 0.11 12.08
N GLY A 29 6.49 0.59 13.25
CA GLY A 29 6.29 2.01 13.56
C GLY A 29 4.83 2.37 13.82
N ASP A 30 4.57 3.66 14.01
CA ASP A 30 3.24 4.23 14.18
C ASP A 30 3.22 5.69 13.73
N ASN A 31 2.03 6.24 13.50
CA ASN A 31 1.84 7.66 13.19
C ASN A 31 1.39 8.50 14.41
N GLY A 32 1.70 8.03 15.61
CA GLY A 32 1.46 8.74 16.85
C GLY A 32 2.37 9.96 17.00
N THR A 33 1.91 10.91 17.79
CA THR A 33 2.69 12.09 18.17
C THR A 33 2.72 12.23 19.69
N ASN A 34 3.47 13.20 20.20
CA ASN A 34 3.46 13.54 21.62
C ASN A 34 2.11 14.06 22.13
N VAL A 35 1.18 14.43 21.23
CA VAL A 35 -0.14 14.99 21.59
C VAL A 35 -1.32 14.07 21.27
N ALA A 36 -1.13 13.04 20.43
CA ALA A 36 -2.21 12.13 20.03
C ALA A 36 -1.71 10.70 19.82
N ARG A 37 -2.50 9.72 20.28
CA ARG A 37 -2.27 8.31 19.96
C ARG A 37 -2.53 8.09 18.46
N GLY A 38 -1.58 7.42 17.81
CA GLY A 38 -1.69 7.01 16.41
C GLY A 38 -2.13 5.55 16.24
N TYR A 39 -2.04 5.10 15.00
CA TYR A 39 -2.22 3.70 14.60
C TYR A 39 -0.85 3.08 14.36
N SER A 40 -0.68 1.84 14.81
CA SER A 40 0.53 1.06 14.53
C SER A 40 0.50 0.49 13.12
N ALA A 41 1.67 0.48 12.48
CA ALA A 41 1.92 -0.20 11.23
C ALA A 41 1.80 -1.73 11.40
N ARG A 42 1.24 -2.43 10.41
CA ARG A 42 0.94 -3.87 10.47
C ARG A 42 0.99 -4.50 9.08
N PRO A 43 1.21 -5.82 8.96
CA PRO A 43 1.12 -6.51 7.67
C PRO A 43 -0.19 -6.20 6.93
N GLY A 44 -0.07 -5.67 5.73
CA GLY A 44 -1.17 -5.29 4.87
C GLY A 44 -1.57 -3.82 4.93
N TYR A 45 -2.79 -3.52 4.45
CA TYR A 45 -3.29 -2.16 4.54
C TYR A 45 -3.47 -1.75 6.01
N ASP A 46 -2.84 -0.66 6.41
CA ASP A 46 -3.00 -0.05 7.72
C ASP A 46 -3.27 1.47 7.65
N LEU A 47 -3.61 2.06 8.79
CA LEU A 47 -3.91 3.50 8.89
C LEU A 47 -2.65 4.35 9.13
N ALA A 48 -1.49 3.74 9.28
CA ALA A 48 -0.22 4.43 9.45
C ALA A 48 0.40 4.76 8.08
N THR A 49 0.36 3.82 7.14
CA THR A 49 1.08 3.86 5.86
C THR A 49 0.24 3.39 4.65
N GLY A 50 -1.00 2.95 4.86
CA GLY A 50 -1.82 2.41 3.79
C GLY A 50 -1.27 1.06 3.33
N TRP A 51 -1.08 0.89 2.01
CA TRP A 51 -0.42 -0.31 1.46
C TRP A 51 1.12 -0.28 1.57
N GLY A 52 1.70 0.83 2.03
CA GLY A 52 3.14 1.07 2.00
C GLY A 52 3.61 1.85 0.77
N SER A 53 4.92 1.88 0.52
CA SER A 53 5.48 2.58 -0.64
C SER A 53 5.31 1.76 -1.92
N VAL A 54 5.27 2.43 -3.07
CA VAL A 54 5.00 1.78 -4.37
C VAL A 54 6.31 1.57 -5.13
N ASP A 55 6.55 0.35 -5.61
CA ASP A 55 7.51 0.10 -6.68
C ASP A 55 6.91 0.56 -8.01
N GLY A 56 7.46 1.64 -8.58
CA GLY A 56 6.94 2.23 -9.80
C GLY A 56 7.05 1.35 -11.03
N ALA A 57 8.09 0.52 -11.14
CA ALA A 57 8.24 -0.40 -12.26
C ALA A 57 7.23 -1.55 -12.16
N ALA A 58 7.13 -2.15 -10.97
CA ALA A 58 6.13 -3.21 -10.72
C ALA A 58 4.70 -2.68 -10.88
N LEU A 59 4.43 -1.42 -10.51
CA LEU A 59 3.14 -0.78 -10.74
C LEU A 59 2.82 -0.71 -12.23
N LEU A 60 3.77 -0.28 -13.06
CA LEU A 60 3.57 -0.18 -14.52
C LEU A 60 3.32 -1.55 -15.16
N ASP A 61 3.98 -2.60 -14.68
CA ASP A 61 3.75 -3.96 -15.19
C ASP A 61 2.32 -4.47 -14.92
N VAL A 62 1.72 -4.06 -13.80
CA VAL A 62 0.34 -4.46 -13.44
C VAL A 62 -0.73 -3.43 -13.85
N PHE A 63 -0.31 -2.23 -14.25
CA PHE A 63 -1.15 -1.22 -14.88
C PHE A 63 -1.05 -1.39 -16.39
N PRO A 64 -2.01 -2.10 -17.04
CA PRO A 64 -2.00 -2.18 -18.48
C PRO A 64 -2.10 -0.76 -19.06
N GLY A 65 -1.00 -0.29 -19.63
CA GLY A 65 -1.00 0.87 -20.51
C GLY A 65 -1.90 0.54 -21.69
N ARG A 66 -3.02 1.24 -21.80
CA ARG A 66 -3.73 1.37 -23.06
C ARG A 66 -3.23 2.62 -23.74
#